data_AF-W4VET5-F1
#
_entry.id   AF-W4VET5-F1
#
_cell.length_a   1.000
_cell.length_b   1.000
_cell.length_c   1.000
_cell.angle_alpha   90.00
_cell.angle_beta   90.00
_cell.angle_gamma   90.00
#
_symmetry.space_group_name_H-M   'P 1'
#
loop_
_entity.id
_entity.type
_entity.pdbx_description
1 polymer ?
#
loop_
_entity_poly.entity_id
_entity_poly.type
_entity_poly.pdbx_seq_one_letter_code
_entity_poly.pdbx_strand_id
1 'polypeptide(L)'
;MELYQHFRKEEYPFIDQVLSWRDHVHTRYEQKVIDFLHPPREQRIFQTIIGNDEELQLKFCGGWEKAERKRAILAPFYEKIDAESFELELLQATFPQKFLSIEHPDVLGAFLSAGVKRKKIGDIVIQEDTIQILVAKDITTYLVTNVTAIKNARINFESIPP
;
A
#
# COMPACT_ATOMS: atom_id res chain seq x y z
N MET A 1 -24.33 -15.73 -6.78
CA MET A 1 -24.54 -16.56 -5.58
C MET A 1 -23.48 -17.67 -5.42
N GLU A 2 -22.76 -18.06 -6.48
CA GLU A 2 -21.64 -19.04 -6.38
C GLU A 2 -20.29 -18.42 -5.99
N LEU A 3 -19.99 -17.17 -6.38
CA LEU A 3 -18.71 -16.51 -6.07
C LEU A 3 -18.38 -16.52 -4.57
N TYR A 4 -19.34 -16.20 -3.70
CA TYR A 4 -19.16 -16.12 -2.25
C TYR A 4 -18.94 -17.49 -1.57
N GLN A 5 -19.23 -18.61 -2.24
CA GLN A 5 -19.10 -19.95 -1.66
C GLN A 5 -17.63 -20.37 -1.47
N HIS A 6 -16.70 -19.73 -2.19
CA HIS A 6 -15.26 -19.97 -2.08
C HIS A 6 -14.56 -19.07 -1.05
N PHE A 7 -15.32 -18.21 -0.35
CA PHE A 7 -14.78 -17.22 0.57
C PHE A 7 -15.43 -17.30 1.95
N ARG A 8 -14.67 -16.91 2.97
CA ARG A 8 -15.14 -16.81 4.35
C ARG A 8 -16.02 -15.57 4.49
N LYS A 9 -17.00 -15.60 5.40
CA LYS A 9 -17.90 -14.47 5.65
C LYS A 9 -17.18 -13.18 6.03
N GLU A 10 -16.06 -13.28 6.74
CA GLU A 10 -15.18 -12.16 7.09
C GLU A 10 -14.57 -11.44 5.87
N GLU A 11 -14.53 -12.10 4.71
CA GLU A 11 -13.95 -11.57 3.47
C GLU A 11 -14.98 -10.83 2.61
N TYR A 12 -16.29 -10.97 2.91
CA TYR A 12 -17.38 -10.43 2.10
C TYR A 12 -17.28 -8.90 1.90
N PRO A 13 -16.95 -8.10 2.94
CA PRO A 13 -16.79 -6.65 2.75
C PRO A 13 -15.72 -6.29 1.72
N PHE A 14 -14.62 -7.05 1.66
CA PHE A 14 -13.55 -6.83 0.69
C PHE A 14 -13.97 -7.29 -0.71
N ILE A 15 -14.70 -8.40 -0.83
CA ILE A 15 -15.27 -8.88 -2.10
C ILE A 15 -16.21 -7.82 -2.70
N ASP A 16 -17.12 -7.29 -1.89
CA ASP A 16 -18.05 -6.23 -2.31
C ASP A 16 -17.30 -4.99 -2.80
N GLN A 17 -16.21 -4.65 -2.12
CA GLN A 17 -15.35 -3.54 -2.50
C GLN A 17 -14.64 -3.77 -3.84
N VAL A 18 -14.11 -4.98 -4.08
CA VAL A 18 -13.49 -5.36 -5.35
C VAL A 18 -14.50 -5.35 -6.50
N LEU A 19 -15.70 -5.88 -6.29
CA LEU A 19 -16.77 -5.85 -7.28
C LEU A 19 -17.16 -4.40 -7.62
N SER A 20 -17.29 -3.53 -6.60
CA SER A 20 -17.54 -2.12 -6.82
C SER A 20 -16.44 -1.43 -7.63
N TRP A 21 -15.17 -1.78 -7.40
CA TRP A 21 -14.05 -1.27 -8.20
C TRP A 21 -14.10 -1.78 -9.64
N ARG A 22 -14.40 -3.06 -9.83
CA ARG A 22 -14.57 -3.67 -11.15
C ARG A 22 -15.67 -2.96 -11.95
N ASP A 23 -16.84 -2.78 -11.36
CA ASP A 23 -17.98 -2.12 -12.01
C ASP A 23 -17.66 -0.66 -12.34
N HIS A 24 -16.91 0.03 -11.47
CA HIS A 24 -16.47 1.39 -11.71
C HIS A 24 -15.56 1.49 -12.94
N VAL A 25 -14.53 0.64 -13.04
CA VAL A 25 -13.61 0.64 -14.18
C VAL A 25 -14.33 0.24 -15.46
N HIS A 26 -15.22 -0.76 -15.41
CA HIS A 26 -16.05 -1.17 -16.54
C HIS A 26 -16.98 -0.06 -17.05
N THR A 27 -17.60 0.69 -16.15
CA THR A 27 -18.59 1.71 -16.52
C THR A 27 -17.94 3.04 -16.92
N ARG A 28 -16.83 3.40 -16.28
CA ARG A 28 -16.16 4.70 -16.47
C ARG A 28 -15.01 4.64 -17.46
N TYR A 29 -14.47 3.44 -17.73
CA TYR A 29 -13.25 3.26 -18.52
C TYR A 29 -12.05 4.06 -17.98
N GLU A 30 -12.01 4.27 -16.67
CA GLU A 30 -10.95 4.98 -15.97
C GLU A 30 -10.22 4.03 -15.02
N GLN A 31 -8.89 4.09 -14.99
CA GLN A 31 -8.12 3.32 -14.02
C GLN A 31 -8.47 3.69 -12.58
N LYS A 32 -8.32 2.70 -11.69
CA LYS A 32 -8.44 2.88 -10.27
C LYS A 32 -7.17 2.43 -9.57
N VAL A 33 -6.56 3.34 -8.82
CA VAL A 33 -5.44 3.04 -7.93
C VAL A 33 -5.99 2.64 -6.56
N ILE A 34 -5.64 1.44 -6.13
CA ILE A 34 -6.05 0.87 -4.85
C ILE A 34 -4.92 1.01 -3.83
N ASP A 35 -5.30 1.32 -2.60
CA ASP A 35 -4.40 1.41 -1.44
C ASP A 35 -3.69 0.06 -1.15
N PHE A 36 -2.75 0.05 -0.20
CA PHE A 36 -2.03 -1.17 0.17
C PHE A 36 -2.97 -2.24 0.74
N LEU A 37 -3.00 -3.38 0.05
CA LEU A 37 -3.81 -4.54 0.39
C LEU A 37 -3.16 -5.34 1.53
N HIS A 38 -3.99 -5.98 2.34
CA HIS A 38 -3.57 -6.91 3.38
C HIS A 38 -3.02 -8.21 2.78
N PRO A 39 -1.73 -8.52 3.01
CA PRO A 39 -1.11 -9.71 2.43
C PRO A 39 -1.43 -10.99 3.22
N PRO A 40 -1.35 -12.17 2.57
CA PRO A 40 -1.42 -12.40 1.13
C PRO A 40 -2.87 -12.52 0.62
N ARG A 41 -3.86 -12.45 1.53
CA ARG A 41 -5.22 -12.92 1.25
C ARG A 41 -6.02 -11.96 0.38
N GLU A 42 -6.00 -10.66 0.65
CA GLU A 42 -6.73 -9.67 -0.16
C GLU A 42 -6.22 -9.63 -1.59
N GLN A 43 -4.90 -9.72 -1.80
CA GLN A 43 -4.30 -9.78 -3.14
C GLN A 43 -4.82 -10.97 -3.94
N ARG A 44 -4.90 -12.16 -3.32
CA ARG A 44 -5.45 -13.37 -3.97
C ARG A 44 -6.94 -13.27 -4.24
N ILE A 45 -7.72 -12.70 -3.31
CA ILE A 45 -9.15 -12.47 -3.53
C ILE A 45 -9.35 -11.55 -4.73
N PHE A 46 -8.61 -10.43 -4.79
CA PHE A 46 -8.69 -9.47 -5.89
C PHE A 46 -8.34 -10.15 -7.23
N GLN A 47 -7.24 -10.90 -7.29
CA GLN A 47 -6.87 -11.68 -8.48
C GLN A 47 -7.94 -12.69 -8.89
N THR A 48 -8.56 -13.36 -7.93
CA THR A 48 -9.58 -14.37 -8.21
C THR A 48 -10.88 -13.76 -8.74
N ILE A 49 -11.27 -12.59 -8.22
CA ILE A 49 -12.50 -11.91 -8.63
C ILE A 49 -12.35 -11.27 -10.01
N ILE A 50 -11.22 -10.62 -10.28
CA ILE A 50 -10.96 -10.05 -11.61
C ILE A 50 -10.68 -11.17 -12.62
N GLY A 51 -10.01 -12.24 -12.19
CA GLY A 51 -9.76 -13.43 -13.01
C GLY A 51 -9.04 -13.10 -14.30
N ASN A 52 -9.48 -13.72 -15.39
CA ASN A 52 -9.01 -13.48 -16.75
C ASN A 52 -10.03 -12.65 -17.55
N ASP A 53 -10.58 -11.59 -16.95
CA ASP A 53 -11.44 -10.64 -17.67
C ASP A 53 -10.62 -9.98 -18.79
N GLU A 54 -10.91 -10.28 -20.06
CA GLU A 54 -10.12 -9.81 -21.22
C GLU A 54 -10.18 -8.29 -21.39
N GLU A 55 -11.18 -7.63 -20.80
CA GLU A 55 -11.37 -6.19 -20.90
C GLU A 55 -10.62 -5.42 -19.80
N LEU A 56 -10.15 -6.11 -18.76
CA LEU A 56 -9.48 -5.51 -17.61
C LEU A 56 -8.06 -6.03 -17.44
N GLN A 57 -7.22 -5.21 -16.84
CA GLN A 57 -5.93 -5.63 -16.33
C GLN A 57 -5.80 -5.24 -14.86
N LEU A 58 -5.22 -6.16 -14.08
CA LEU A 58 -4.93 -5.98 -12.67
C LEU A 58 -3.42 -6.12 -12.45
N LYS A 59 -2.77 -5.06 -11.96
CA LYS A 59 -1.35 -5.11 -11.61
C LYS A 59 -1.14 -4.76 -10.14
N PHE A 60 -0.06 -5.29 -9.57
CA PHE A 60 0.33 -5.05 -8.18
C PHE A 60 1.75 -4.49 -8.11
N CYS A 61 1.98 -3.53 -7.22
CA CYS A 61 3.31 -3.00 -6.93
C CYS A 61 3.45 -2.69 -5.44
N GLY A 62 4.58 -3.09 -4.86
CA GLY A 62 4.94 -2.80 -3.48
C GLY A 62 6.35 -2.25 -3.34
N GLY A 63 6.88 -1.60 -4.39
CA GLY A 63 8.22 -1.00 -4.40
C GLY A 63 9.36 -2.00 -4.65
N TRP A 64 9.22 -3.25 -4.21
CA TRP A 64 10.18 -4.32 -4.50
C TRP A 64 9.51 -5.67 -4.76
N GLU A 65 10.26 -6.61 -5.32
CA GLU A 65 9.74 -7.90 -5.79
C GLU A 65 9.03 -8.70 -4.68
N LYS A 66 9.68 -8.77 -3.51
CA LYS A 66 9.22 -9.53 -2.33
C LYS A 66 8.33 -8.73 -1.38
N ALA A 67 7.79 -7.59 -1.81
CA ALA A 67 6.96 -6.77 -0.94
C ALA A 67 5.74 -7.55 -0.48
N GLU A 68 5.46 -7.53 0.83
CA GLU A 68 4.27 -8.14 1.39
C GLU A 68 3.09 -7.25 1.04
N ARG A 69 3.13 -5.97 1.43
CA ARG A 69 2.04 -5.02 1.16
C ARG A 69 2.22 -4.41 -0.23
N LYS A 70 1.22 -4.62 -1.09
CA LYS A 70 1.20 -4.08 -2.46
C LYS A 70 -0.03 -3.22 -2.67
N ARG A 71 0.14 -2.10 -3.37
CA ARG A 71 -0.96 -1.38 -4.03
C ARG A 71 -1.35 -2.13 -5.29
N ALA A 72 -2.59 -1.93 -5.73
CA ALA A 72 -3.08 -2.50 -6.97
C ALA A 72 -3.57 -1.41 -7.91
N ILE A 73 -3.50 -1.66 -9.21
CA ILE A 73 -4.19 -0.86 -10.22
C ILE A 73 -5.11 -1.79 -10.99
N LEU A 74 -6.37 -1.39 -11.06
CA LEU A 74 -7.35 -2.00 -11.94
C LEU A 74 -7.67 -1.00 -13.05
N ALA A 75 -7.48 -1.40 -14.30
CA ALA A 75 -7.66 -0.51 -15.45
C ALA A 75 -8.22 -1.29 -16.65
N PRO A 76 -8.73 -0.61 -17.69
CA PRO A 76 -9.02 -1.23 -18.97
C PRO A 76 -7.77 -1.87 -19.59
N PHE A 77 -7.92 -2.97 -20.34
CA PHE A 77 -6.80 -3.75 -20.90
C PHE A 77 -5.85 -2.94 -21.81
N TYR A 78 -6.34 -1.86 -22.42
CA TYR A 78 -5.58 -1.02 -23.34
C TYR A 78 -4.75 0.08 -22.64
N GLU A 79 -4.98 0.32 -21.35
CA GLU A 79 -4.27 1.37 -20.61
C GLU A 79 -2.85 0.93 -20.25
N LYS A 80 -1.87 1.83 -20.36
CA LYS A 80 -0.49 1.49 -19.98
C LYS A 80 -0.30 1.76 -18.49
N ILE A 81 -0.03 0.70 -17.73
CA ILE A 81 0.36 0.79 -16.32
C ILE A 81 1.87 0.66 -16.19
N ASP A 82 2.52 1.72 -15.71
CA ASP A 82 3.94 1.79 -15.36
C ASP A 82 4.15 1.88 -13.83
N ALA A 83 5.40 2.00 -13.39
CA ALA A 83 5.74 2.05 -11.97
C ALA A 83 5.21 3.32 -11.29
N GLU A 84 5.22 4.45 -11.99
CA GLU A 84 4.76 5.74 -11.46
C GLU A 84 3.24 5.77 -11.26
N SER A 85 2.49 5.03 -12.09
CA SER A 85 1.03 4.88 -11.99
C SER A 85 0.56 4.40 -10.60
N PHE A 86 1.40 3.68 -9.85
CA PHE A 86 1.04 3.19 -8.51
C PHE A 86 1.11 4.25 -7.41
N GLU A 87 1.62 5.45 -7.75
CA GLU A 87 1.74 6.57 -6.82
C GLU A 87 2.44 6.15 -5.52
N LEU A 88 3.54 5.41 -5.65
CA LEU A 88 4.36 4.99 -4.51
C LEU A 88 5.45 6.01 -4.26
N GLU A 89 5.75 6.23 -3.00
CA GLU A 89 6.85 7.08 -2.57
C GLU A 89 7.66 6.34 -1.51
N LEU A 90 8.98 6.34 -1.66
CA LEU A 90 9.90 5.78 -0.67
C LEU A 90 10.39 6.90 0.24
N LEU A 91 10.07 6.80 1.53
CA LEU A 91 10.56 7.73 2.54
C LEU A 91 11.70 7.08 3.31
N GLN A 92 12.76 7.85 3.55
CA GLN A 92 13.89 7.45 4.34
C GLN A 92 14.12 8.41 5.50
N ALA A 93 14.50 7.89 6.66
CA ALA A 93 15.03 8.68 7.76
C ALA A 93 16.14 7.95 8.50
N THR A 94 17.03 8.70 9.14
CA THR A 94 18.11 8.15 9.97
C THR A 94 17.90 8.48 11.45
N PHE A 95 18.37 7.63 12.35
CA PHE A 95 18.28 7.83 13.80
C PHE A 95 19.57 7.42 14.53
N PRO A 96 19.90 8.01 15.69
CA PRO A 96 21.13 7.68 16.40
C PRO A 96 21.05 6.31 17.10
N GLN A 97 21.39 5.24 16.37
CA GLN A 97 21.28 3.83 16.83
C GLN A 97 22.05 3.52 18.12
N LYS A 98 23.18 4.22 18.37
CA LYS A 98 24.02 3.99 19.57
C LYS A 98 23.29 4.15 20.90
N PHE A 99 22.17 4.88 20.91
CA PHE A 99 21.42 5.20 22.12
C PHE A 99 19.97 4.73 22.09
N LEU A 100 19.46 4.31 20.93
CA LEU A 100 18.05 4.09 20.67
C LEU A 100 17.87 2.91 19.71
N SER A 101 16.98 1.98 20.06
CA SER A 101 16.49 0.94 19.15
C SER A 101 15.09 1.31 18.68
N ILE A 102 14.92 1.36 17.37
CA ILE A 102 13.63 1.54 16.69
C ILE A 102 13.31 0.23 15.98
N GLU A 103 12.14 -0.31 16.26
CA GLU A 103 11.63 -1.53 15.64
C GLU A 103 10.40 -1.21 14.78
N HIS A 104 10.02 -2.17 13.95
CA HIS A 104 8.87 -2.02 13.04
C HIS A 104 7.59 -1.55 13.77
N PRO A 105 7.21 -2.07 14.96
CA PRO A 105 6.02 -1.59 15.68
C PRO A 105 6.08 -0.12 16.08
N ASP A 106 7.27 0.43 16.34
CA ASP A 106 7.43 1.83 16.75
C ASP A 106 7.14 2.79 15.60
N VAL A 107 7.70 2.48 14.42
CA VAL A 107 7.47 3.25 13.19
C VAL A 107 6.00 3.21 12.84
N LEU A 108 5.41 2.01 12.84
CA LEU A 108 3.99 1.86 12.57
C LEU A 108 3.14 2.63 13.58
N GLY A 109 3.46 2.52 14.88
CA GLY A 109 2.75 3.23 15.95
C GLY A 109 2.76 4.75 15.74
N ALA A 110 3.92 5.33 15.43
CA ALA A 110 4.06 6.76 15.18
C ALA A 110 3.18 7.23 14.00
N PHE A 111 3.15 6.48 12.91
CA PHE A 111 2.35 6.83 11.73
C PHE A 111 0.85 6.73 12.01
N LEU A 112 0.41 5.68 12.73
CA LEU A 112 -0.98 5.52 13.13
C LEU A 112 -1.43 6.61 14.11
N SER A 113 -0.57 6.98 15.07
CA SER A 113 -0.83 8.07 16.02
C SER A 113 -0.90 9.44 15.34
N ALA A 114 -0.22 9.63 14.22
CA ALA A 114 -0.35 10.80 13.37
C ALA A 114 -1.66 10.80 12.53
N GLY A 115 -2.55 9.82 12.69
CA GLY A 115 -3.82 9.75 11.98
C GLY A 115 -3.74 9.12 10.58
N VAL A 116 -2.59 8.54 10.21
CA VAL A 116 -2.43 7.86 8.92
C VAL A 116 -3.10 6.49 8.97
N LYS A 117 -3.87 6.17 7.93
CA LYS A 117 -4.53 4.87 7.81
C LYS A 117 -3.50 3.79 7.45
N ARG A 118 -3.57 2.60 8.06
CA ARG A 118 -2.67 1.46 7.75
C ARG A 118 -2.62 1.10 6.26
N LYS A 119 -3.74 1.25 5.54
CA LYS A 119 -3.83 1.00 4.10
C LYS A 119 -3.00 1.97 3.23
N LYS A 120 -2.53 3.09 3.79
CA LYS A 120 -1.64 4.04 3.09
C LYS A 120 -0.15 3.73 3.32
N ILE A 121 0.14 2.73 4.14
CA ILE A 121 1.48 2.34 4.54
C ILE A 121 1.78 0.97 3.95
N GLY A 122 2.87 0.89 3.20
CA GLY A 122 3.43 -0.35 2.68
C GLY A 122 4.32 -1.02 3.70
N ASP A 123 5.37 -1.65 3.18
CA ASP A 123 6.37 -2.32 3.98
C ASP A 123 7.32 -1.31 4.63
N ILE A 124 7.81 -1.67 5.82
CA ILE A 124 8.74 -0.88 6.61
C ILE A 124 10.01 -1.71 6.76
N VAL A 125 11.14 -1.15 6.33
CA VAL A 125 12.45 -1.77 6.45
C VAL A 125 13.27 -0.93 7.41
N ILE A 126 13.86 -1.59 8.40
CA ILE A 126 14.78 -0.95 9.33
C ILE A 126 16.10 -1.71 9.23
N GLN A 127 17.14 -0.99 8.84
CA GLN A 127 18.48 -1.54 8.72
C GLN A 127 19.46 -0.58 9.39
N GLU A 128 20.14 -1.08 10.41
CA GLU A 128 21.11 -0.32 11.21
C GLU A 128 20.48 0.96 11.82
N ASP A 129 20.85 2.11 11.29
CA ASP A 129 20.42 3.44 11.72
C ASP A 129 19.41 4.08 10.76
N THR A 130 18.96 3.33 9.76
CA THR A 130 18.11 3.81 8.67
C THR A 130 16.74 3.14 8.69
N ILE A 131 15.70 3.96 8.55
CA ILE A 131 14.31 3.55 8.39
C ILE A 131 13.89 3.89 6.97
N GLN A 132 13.41 2.90 6.24
CA GLN A 132 12.80 3.07 4.93
C GLN A 132 11.36 2.60 4.99
N ILE A 133 10.46 3.40 4.42
CA ILE A 133 9.03 3.09 4.42
C ILE A 133 8.42 3.48 3.09
N LEU A 134 7.72 2.52 2.49
CA LEU A 134 6.97 2.78 1.29
C LEU A 134 5.57 3.29 1.66
N VAL A 135 5.15 4.38 1.04
CA VAL A 135 3.86 5.01 1.33
C VAL A 135 3.12 5.37 0.05
N ALA A 136 1.83 5.63 0.20
CA ALA A 136 1.06 6.25 -0.87
C ALA A 136 1.48 7.73 -1.01
N LYS A 137 1.74 8.17 -2.23
CA LYS A 137 2.26 9.52 -2.52
C LYS A 137 1.37 10.65 -1.99
N ASP A 138 0.06 10.41 -1.91
CA ASP A 138 -0.92 11.39 -1.43
C ASP A 138 -0.76 11.75 0.06
N ILE A 139 -0.07 10.91 0.84
CA ILE A 139 0.19 11.17 2.26
C ILE A 139 1.62 11.65 2.57
N THR A 140 2.49 11.74 1.56
CA THR A 140 3.92 12.07 1.74
C THR A 140 4.13 13.38 2.48
N THR A 141 3.57 14.49 1.97
CA THR A 141 3.75 15.82 2.57
C THR A 141 3.23 15.86 4.01
N TYR A 142 2.10 15.22 4.27
CA TYR A 142 1.52 15.13 5.60
C TYR A 142 2.44 14.37 6.55
N LEU A 143 2.95 13.22 6.12
CA LEU A 143 3.84 12.38 6.94
C LEU A 143 5.13 13.09 7.29
N VAL A 144 5.83 13.65 6.31
CA VAL A 144 7.10 14.36 6.51
C VAL A 144 6.93 15.53 7.48
N THR A 145 5.79 16.22 7.42
CA THR A 145 5.52 17.38 8.28
C THR A 145 5.12 16.99 9.72
N ASN A 146 4.36 15.90 9.89
CA ASN A 146 3.74 15.58 11.18
C ASN A 146 4.45 14.47 11.96
N VAL A 147 5.19 13.58 11.30
CA VAL A 147 5.93 12.49 11.96
C VAL A 147 7.38 12.91 12.16
N THR A 148 7.59 13.79 13.14
CA THR A 148 8.92 14.37 13.43
C THR A 148 9.68 13.63 14.54
N ALA A 149 9.05 12.61 15.15
CA ALA A 149 9.65 11.82 16.20
C ALA A 149 9.07 10.40 16.25
N ILE A 150 9.93 9.44 16.60
CA ILE A 150 9.55 8.06 16.89
C ILE A 150 10.20 7.70 18.23
N LYS A 151 9.41 7.26 19.21
CA LYS A 151 9.84 7.17 20.62
C LYS A 151 10.44 8.51 21.08
N ASN A 152 11.71 8.51 21.51
CA ASN A 152 12.45 9.70 21.94
C ASN A 152 13.44 10.21 20.86
N ALA A 153 13.45 9.59 19.67
CA ALA A 153 14.30 10.00 18.57
C ALA A 153 13.60 11.08 17.74
N ARG A 154 14.30 12.18 17.44
CA ARG A 154 13.86 13.10 16.37
C ARG A 154 14.16 12.46 15.03
N ILE A 155 13.17 12.49 14.14
CA ILE A 155 13.21 11.84 12.83
C ILE A 155 12.83 12.88 11.78
N ASN A 156 13.57 12.92 10.68
CA ASN A 156 13.21 13.69 9.49
C ASN A 156 13.10 12.73 8.32
N PHE A 157 11.90 12.55 7.79
CA PHE A 157 11.69 11.73 6.61
C PHE A 157 11.94 12.55 5.34
N GLU A 158 12.66 11.96 4.40
CA GLU A 158 12.95 12.53 3.09
C GLU A 158 12.50 11.56 2.00
N SER A 159 11.94 12.10 0.91
CA SER A 159 11.68 11.32 -0.30
C SER A 159 13.00 10.94 -0.95
N ILE A 160 13.13 9.66 -1.25
CA ILE A 160 14.23 9.15 -2.07
C ILE A 160 13.65 8.43 -3.30
N PRO A 161 14.38 8.39 -4.42
CA PRO A 161 14.01 7.55 -5.54
C PRO A 161 13.86 6.08 -5.10
N PRO A 162 12.79 5.39 -5.54
CA PRO A 162 12.56 3.98 -5.20
C PRO A 162 13.55 3.03 -5.87
#